data_AF-A0AAW8LLP2-F1
#
_entry.id   AF-A0AAW8LLP2-F1
#
_cell.length_a   1.000
_cell.length_b   1.000
_cell.length_c   1.000
_cell.angle_alpha   90.00
_cell.angle_beta   90.00
_cell.angle_gamma   90.00
#
_symmetry.space_group_name_H-M   'P 1'
#
loop_
_entity.id
_entity.type
_entity.pdbx_description
1 polymer ?
#
loop_
_entity_poly.entity_id
_entity_poly.type
_entity_poly.pdbx_seq_one_letter_code
_entity_poly.pdbx_strand_id
1 'polypeptide(L)'
;MSSIWTKLAGGAVVAAIAGYGIFAWVTAPERQAPSHWVSLGEPDLANGETLFWAGGCASCHAAPDAKGEALLTLAGGQALKSPFGTFHVPNISSDPQHGIGGWTLAEFGDAMTRGVGRNGEHLYPSFPYASYARMTQKDINDLFGYLKALPASQNDAPDHKLPFPFNLRMALGGWKFLYFDPSAPPRVELANANAELLRGQYLVEGPGHCGECHTPRNALGGFLADKWLAGGPNPEGEGRIPDITPGSQSIGSWAKADIASYLETGFTPEFDSVGGSMVKVQQNMAHLTADDRDAIAAYLKAIPAR
;
A
#
# COMPACT_ATOMS: atom_id res chain seq x y z
N MET A 1 -39.71 -26.66 -33.45
CA MET A 1 -40.08 -26.15 -32.12
C MET A 1 -38.88 -26.29 -31.21
N SER A 2 -38.24 -25.19 -30.76
CA SER A 2 -37.13 -25.32 -29.81
C SER A 2 -37.65 -25.92 -28.51
N SER A 3 -36.91 -26.89 -27.96
CA SER A 3 -37.28 -27.52 -26.69
C SER A 3 -37.30 -26.47 -25.58
N ILE A 4 -38.13 -26.67 -24.56
CA ILE A 4 -38.18 -25.79 -23.38
C ILE A 4 -36.78 -25.60 -22.76
N TRP A 5 -35.94 -26.64 -22.80
CA TRP A 5 -34.54 -26.62 -22.36
C TRP A 5 -33.67 -25.68 -23.19
N THR A 6 -33.87 -25.60 -24.50
CA THR A 6 -33.14 -24.67 -25.37
C THR A 6 -33.52 -23.21 -25.08
N LYS A 7 -34.79 -22.93 -24.78
CA LYS A 7 -35.25 -21.58 -24.39
C LYS A 7 -34.72 -21.18 -23.01
N LEU A 8 -34.74 -22.10 -22.05
CA LEU A 8 -34.19 -21.87 -20.70
C LEU A 8 -32.67 -21.66 -20.74
N ALA A 9 -31.94 -22.50 -21.49
CA ALA A 9 -30.50 -22.33 -21.68
C ALA A 9 -30.16 -21.01 -22.36
N GLY A 10 -30.91 -20.62 -23.40
CA GLY A 10 -30.75 -19.32 -24.06
C GLY A 10 -31.01 -18.14 -23.12
N GLY A 11 -32.07 -18.21 -22.31
CA GLY A 11 -32.37 -17.19 -21.30
C GLY A 11 -31.28 -17.08 -20.22
N ALA A 12 -30.75 -18.21 -19.75
CA ALA A 12 -29.65 -18.23 -18.77
C ALA A 12 -28.36 -17.62 -19.34
N VAL A 13 -28.02 -17.89 -20.59
CA VAL A 13 -26.85 -17.30 -21.26
C VAL A 13 -27.01 -15.78 -21.40
N VAL A 14 -28.18 -15.30 -21.82
CA VAL A 14 -28.45 -13.85 -21.93
C VAL A 14 -28.34 -13.18 -20.56
N ALA A 15 -28.92 -13.78 -19.52
CA ALA A 15 -28.83 -13.25 -18.16
C ALA A 15 -27.39 -13.23 -17.64
N ALA A 16 -26.59 -14.26 -17.93
CA ALA A 16 -25.18 -14.30 -17.56
C ALA A 16 -24.35 -13.23 -18.28
N ILE A 17 -24.57 -13.02 -19.58
CA ILE A 17 -23.90 -11.96 -20.35
C ILE A 17 -24.29 -10.58 -19.83
N ALA A 18 -25.58 -10.35 -19.56
CA ALA A 18 -26.06 -9.09 -19.01
C ALA A 18 -25.47 -8.84 -17.61
N GLY A 19 -25.49 -9.85 -16.73
CA GLY A 19 -24.88 -9.79 -15.40
C GLY A 19 -23.38 -9.50 -15.46
N TYR A 20 -22.66 -10.14 -16.37
CA TYR A 20 -21.24 -9.88 -16.61
C TYR A 20 -20.99 -8.45 -17.13
N GLY A 21 -21.80 -7.96 -18.06
CA GLY A 21 -21.70 -6.59 -18.58
C GLY A 21 -21.94 -5.55 -17.50
N ILE A 22 -22.96 -5.75 -16.65
CA ILE A 22 -23.23 -4.88 -15.49
C ILE A 22 -22.06 -4.94 -14.51
N PHE A 23 -21.57 -6.12 -14.16
CA PHE A 23 -20.42 -6.28 -13.27
C PHE A 23 -19.20 -5.53 -13.81
N ALA A 24 -18.81 -5.78 -15.06
CA ALA A 24 -17.67 -5.14 -15.70
C ALA A 24 -17.79 -3.61 -15.73
N TRP A 25 -19.01 -3.09 -15.93
CA TRP A 25 -19.28 -1.66 -15.92
C TRP A 25 -19.21 -1.05 -14.49
N VAL A 26 -19.90 -1.66 -13.53
CA VAL A 26 -19.94 -1.19 -12.13
C VAL A 26 -18.55 -1.25 -11.49
N THR A 27 -17.76 -2.28 -11.83
CA THR A 27 -16.43 -2.48 -11.25
C THR A 27 -15.30 -2.03 -12.18
N ALA A 28 -15.61 -1.20 -13.19
CA ALA A 28 -14.60 -0.67 -14.09
C ALA A 28 -13.57 0.18 -13.30
N PRO A 29 -12.29 0.19 -13.70
CA PRO A 29 -11.29 1.08 -13.15
C PRO A 29 -11.73 2.56 -13.23
N GLU A 30 -11.86 3.21 -12.08
CA GLU A 30 -12.21 4.62 -11.98
C GLU A 30 -10.92 5.46 -11.88
N ARG A 31 -10.69 6.30 -12.90
CA ARG A 31 -9.62 7.30 -12.91
C ARG A 31 -10.14 8.63 -12.41
N GLN A 32 -9.28 9.40 -11.75
CA GLN A 32 -9.59 10.78 -11.43
C GLN A 32 -9.53 11.65 -12.70
N ALA A 33 -10.34 12.70 -12.72
CA ALA A 33 -10.27 13.68 -13.79
C ALA A 33 -8.85 14.29 -13.83
N PRO A 34 -8.26 14.56 -15.01
CA PRO A 34 -6.93 15.16 -15.10
C PRO A 34 -6.79 16.48 -14.32
N SER A 35 -7.89 17.24 -14.18
CA SER A 35 -7.94 18.46 -13.36
C SER A 35 -7.78 18.24 -11.85
N HIS A 36 -7.82 17.00 -11.37
CA HIS A 36 -7.46 16.65 -10.00
C HIS A 36 -5.95 16.82 -9.74
N TRP A 37 -5.13 16.73 -10.79
CA TRP A 37 -3.67 16.69 -10.67
C TRP A 37 -2.98 17.94 -11.22
N VAL A 38 -3.73 19.05 -11.37
CA VAL A 38 -3.19 20.32 -11.86
C VAL A 38 -3.06 21.33 -10.73
N SER A 39 -2.24 22.36 -10.94
CA SER A 39 -2.09 23.49 -10.00
C SER A 39 -1.54 23.13 -8.61
N LEU A 40 -0.74 22.06 -8.52
CA LEU A 40 -0.10 21.61 -7.26
C LEU A 40 1.24 22.30 -6.97
N GLY A 41 1.72 23.15 -7.88
CA GLY A 41 3.04 23.77 -7.82
C GLY A 41 4.17 22.81 -8.21
N GLU A 42 5.41 23.31 -8.17
CA GLU A 42 6.60 22.47 -8.32
C GLU A 42 6.70 21.48 -7.14
N PRO A 43 7.16 20.25 -7.38
CA PRO A 43 7.32 19.27 -6.32
C PRO A 43 8.40 19.70 -5.32
N ASP A 44 8.11 19.55 -4.04
CA ASP A 44 9.08 19.67 -2.95
C ASP A 44 9.79 18.33 -2.78
N LEU A 45 11.03 18.24 -3.29
CA LEU A 45 11.79 16.99 -3.27
C LEU A 45 12.18 16.54 -1.87
N ALA A 46 12.29 17.45 -0.88
CA ALA A 46 12.59 17.07 0.50
C ALA A 46 11.39 16.40 1.17
N ASN A 47 10.19 16.92 0.92
CA ASN A 47 8.96 16.21 1.32
C ASN A 47 8.80 14.90 0.54
N GLY A 48 9.12 14.89 -0.75
CA GLY A 48 9.11 13.69 -1.59
C GLY A 48 10.02 12.57 -1.07
N GLU A 49 11.22 12.92 -0.61
CA GLU A 49 12.14 12.00 0.06
C GLU A 49 11.54 11.46 1.37
N THR A 50 10.94 12.33 2.17
CA THR A 50 10.28 11.91 3.42
C THR A 50 9.19 10.88 3.14
N LEU A 51 8.38 11.10 2.11
CA LEU A 51 7.31 10.17 1.71
C LEU A 51 7.84 8.89 1.04
N PHE A 52 8.96 8.97 0.33
CA PHE A 52 9.64 7.81 -0.22
C PHE A 52 10.07 6.84 0.88
N TRP A 53 10.66 7.37 1.95
CA TRP A 53 11.03 6.58 3.13
C TRP A 53 9.79 6.15 3.92
N ALA A 54 8.83 7.05 4.18
CA ALA A 54 7.59 6.67 4.87
C ALA A 54 6.85 5.54 4.14
N GLY A 55 6.74 5.63 2.81
CA GLY A 55 6.15 4.61 1.94
C GLY A 55 6.94 3.31 1.85
N GLY A 56 8.21 3.31 2.27
CA GLY A 56 9.10 2.16 2.16
C GLY A 56 9.34 1.72 0.72
N CYS A 57 9.35 2.66 -0.24
CA CYS A 57 9.42 2.35 -1.67
C CYS A 57 10.62 1.46 -2.02
N ALA A 58 11.80 1.75 -1.45
CA ALA A 58 13.01 0.95 -1.63
C ALA A 58 12.90 -0.49 -1.09
N SER A 59 12.04 -0.74 -0.10
CA SER A 59 11.92 -2.06 0.55
C SER A 59 11.51 -3.17 -0.42
N CYS A 60 10.75 -2.78 -1.45
CA CYS A 60 10.20 -3.67 -2.47
C CYS A 60 10.80 -3.40 -3.86
N HIS A 61 11.00 -2.12 -4.21
CA HIS A 61 11.39 -1.76 -5.58
C HIS A 61 12.90 -1.73 -5.79
N ALA A 62 13.73 -1.70 -4.75
CA ALA A 62 15.16 -1.90 -4.94
C ALA A 62 15.44 -3.34 -5.41
N ALA A 63 16.54 -3.54 -6.14
CA ALA A 63 16.97 -4.89 -6.51
C ALA A 63 17.23 -5.72 -5.24
N PRO A 64 17.02 -7.06 -5.25
CA PRO A 64 17.07 -7.90 -4.05
C PRO A 64 18.34 -7.75 -3.18
N ASP A 65 19.50 -7.51 -3.81
CA ASP A 65 20.80 -7.38 -3.13
C ASP A 65 21.29 -5.92 -3.05
N ALA A 66 20.44 -4.95 -3.40
CA ALA A 66 20.78 -3.54 -3.37
C ALA A 66 21.05 -3.05 -1.94
N LYS A 67 22.11 -2.23 -1.79
CA LYS A 67 22.52 -1.62 -0.52
C LYS A 67 23.02 -0.20 -0.77
N GLY A 68 22.94 0.66 0.24
CA GLY A 68 23.36 2.06 0.13
C GLY A 68 22.62 2.76 -1.01
N GLU A 69 23.34 3.53 -1.82
CA GLU A 69 22.76 4.29 -2.93
C GLU A 69 22.06 3.42 -3.99
N ALA A 70 22.42 2.14 -4.12
CA ALA A 70 21.75 1.23 -5.05
C ALA A 70 20.26 0.98 -4.69
N LEU A 71 19.86 1.27 -3.43
CA LEU A 71 18.45 1.23 -3.02
C LEU A 71 17.60 2.25 -3.79
N LEU A 72 18.21 3.35 -4.23
CA LEU A 72 17.53 4.46 -4.92
C LEU A 72 17.31 4.22 -6.41
N THR A 73 17.87 3.16 -6.99
CA THR A 73 17.69 2.85 -8.42
C THR A 73 16.30 2.27 -8.72
N LEU A 74 15.65 1.62 -7.75
CA LEU A 74 14.27 1.11 -7.84
C LEU A 74 13.98 0.23 -9.08
N ALA A 75 14.94 -0.63 -9.43
CA ALA A 75 14.90 -1.47 -10.62
C ALA A 75 13.79 -2.55 -10.62
N GLY A 76 13.14 -2.80 -9.48
CA GLY A 76 12.14 -3.85 -9.31
C GLY A 76 12.71 -5.26 -9.41
N GLY A 77 11.84 -6.22 -9.72
CA GLY A 77 12.17 -7.63 -9.93
C GLY A 77 12.10 -8.51 -8.69
N GLN A 78 11.89 -7.95 -7.49
CA GLN A 78 11.69 -8.75 -6.29
C GLN A 78 10.43 -9.62 -6.40
N ALA A 79 10.54 -10.89 -6.02
CA ALA A 79 9.42 -11.83 -5.98
C ALA A 79 8.82 -11.89 -4.57
N LEU A 80 7.55 -11.48 -4.44
CA LEU A 80 6.76 -11.55 -3.21
C LEU A 80 5.84 -12.78 -3.30
N LYS A 81 6.10 -13.78 -2.46
CA LYS A 81 5.29 -15.00 -2.41
C LYS A 81 4.08 -14.77 -1.49
N SER A 82 2.93 -15.29 -1.91
CA SER A 82 1.70 -15.24 -1.13
C SER A 82 0.84 -16.48 -1.37
N PRO A 83 -0.22 -16.70 -0.58
CA PRO A 83 -1.23 -17.72 -0.87
C PRO A 83 -1.94 -17.53 -2.22
N PHE A 84 -1.88 -16.33 -2.80
CA PHE A 84 -2.53 -15.97 -4.07
C PHE A 84 -1.61 -16.14 -5.28
N GLY A 85 -0.36 -16.58 -5.08
CA GLY A 85 0.68 -16.68 -6.11
C GLY A 85 1.87 -15.76 -5.85
N THR A 86 2.71 -15.60 -6.87
CA THR A 86 3.92 -14.76 -6.79
C THR A 86 3.69 -13.43 -7.50
N PHE A 87 3.77 -12.34 -6.75
CA PHE A 87 3.83 -11.00 -7.29
C PHE A 87 5.28 -10.63 -7.57
N HIS A 88 5.54 -10.00 -8.71
CA HIS A 88 6.84 -9.45 -9.05
C HIS A 88 6.74 -7.93 -8.99
N VAL A 89 7.59 -7.30 -8.18
CA VAL A 89 7.57 -5.86 -7.97
C VAL A 89 8.07 -5.16 -9.25
N PRO A 90 7.33 -4.18 -9.80
CA PRO A 90 7.73 -3.53 -11.06
C PRO A 90 8.92 -2.59 -10.86
N ASN A 91 9.61 -2.28 -11.96
CA ASN A 91 10.58 -1.20 -12.03
C ASN A 91 9.84 0.15 -11.95
N ILE A 92 10.20 1.00 -10.97
CA ILE A 92 9.63 2.35 -10.82
C ILE A 92 10.70 3.44 -10.90
N SER A 93 11.85 3.13 -11.50
CA SER A 93 12.91 4.09 -11.76
C SER A 93 12.46 5.21 -12.72
N SER A 94 13.29 6.24 -12.84
CA SER A 94 13.06 7.36 -13.76
C SER A 94 13.26 7.01 -15.25
N ASP A 95 13.51 5.74 -15.60
CA ASP A 95 13.64 5.32 -17.00
C ASP A 95 12.32 5.53 -17.77
N PRO A 96 12.35 6.14 -18.97
CA PRO A 96 11.14 6.50 -19.71
C PRO A 96 10.41 5.31 -20.37
N GLN A 97 11.10 4.18 -20.58
CA GLN A 97 10.55 3.01 -21.28
C GLN A 97 10.24 1.87 -20.29
N HIS A 98 11.17 1.60 -19.38
CA HIS A 98 11.14 0.46 -18.47
C HIS A 98 10.59 0.82 -17.08
N GLY A 99 10.64 2.10 -16.70
CA GLY A 99 10.16 2.61 -15.41
C GLY A 99 8.96 3.57 -15.53
N ILE A 100 8.88 4.51 -14.58
CA ILE A 100 7.82 5.54 -14.55
C ILE A 100 8.27 6.87 -15.17
N GLY A 101 9.45 6.91 -15.81
CA GLY A 101 10.01 8.10 -16.44
C GLY A 101 9.10 8.71 -17.51
N GLY A 102 8.29 7.90 -18.20
CA GLY A 102 7.32 8.35 -19.19
C GLY A 102 5.92 8.64 -18.65
N TRP A 103 5.68 8.42 -17.35
CA TRP A 103 4.37 8.62 -16.75
C TRP A 103 4.13 10.11 -16.45
N THR A 104 2.86 10.50 -16.49
CA THR A 104 2.33 11.76 -15.98
C THR A 104 2.00 11.67 -14.49
N LEU A 105 1.87 12.82 -13.83
CA LEU A 105 1.42 12.85 -12.43
C LEU A 105 0.03 12.22 -12.26
N ALA A 106 -0.87 12.41 -13.23
CA ALA A 106 -2.21 11.81 -13.16
C ALA A 106 -2.18 10.28 -13.22
N GLU A 107 -1.35 9.70 -14.10
CA GLU A 107 -1.19 8.23 -14.17
C GLU A 107 -0.55 7.68 -12.89
N PHE A 108 0.47 8.35 -12.34
CA PHE A 108 1.09 7.95 -11.07
C PHE A 108 0.12 8.09 -9.89
N GLY A 109 -0.63 9.19 -9.84
CA GLY A 109 -1.61 9.47 -8.80
C GLY A 109 -2.78 8.50 -8.82
N ASP A 110 -3.29 8.12 -9.99
CA ASP A 110 -4.31 7.06 -10.12
C ASP A 110 -3.79 5.70 -9.67
N ALA A 111 -2.51 5.38 -9.95
CA ALA A 111 -1.91 4.16 -9.44
C ALA A 111 -1.88 4.17 -7.90
N MET A 112 -1.31 5.23 -7.31
CA MET A 112 -1.15 5.37 -5.85
C MET A 112 -2.49 5.43 -5.11
N THR A 113 -3.46 6.20 -5.62
CA THR A 113 -4.67 6.55 -4.85
C THR A 113 -5.91 5.81 -5.30
N ARG A 114 -5.92 5.22 -6.51
CA ARG A 114 -7.06 4.47 -7.05
C ARG A 114 -6.73 3.02 -7.37
N GLY A 115 -5.46 2.62 -7.32
CA GLY A 115 -5.04 1.28 -7.74
C GLY A 115 -5.38 1.01 -9.20
N VAL A 116 -5.16 1.99 -10.07
CA VAL A 116 -5.41 1.91 -11.52
C VAL A 116 -4.09 2.13 -12.25
N GLY A 117 -3.71 1.18 -13.09
CA GLY A 117 -2.48 1.23 -13.86
C GLY A 117 -2.55 2.21 -15.04
N ARG A 118 -1.39 2.47 -15.63
CA ARG A 118 -1.24 3.37 -16.78
C ARG A 118 -2.11 2.97 -17.99
N ASN A 119 -2.39 1.69 -18.18
CA ASN A 119 -3.22 1.20 -19.28
C ASN A 119 -4.70 1.06 -18.90
N GLY A 120 -5.07 1.49 -17.70
CA GLY A 120 -6.45 1.55 -17.23
C GLY A 120 -6.91 0.24 -16.61
N GLU A 121 -5.99 -0.64 -16.24
CA GLU A 121 -6.25 -1.91 -15.58
C GLU A 121 -6.26 -1.77 -14.05
N HIS A 122 -6.96 -2.66 -13.34
CA HIS A 122 -6.84 -2.73 -11.88
C HIS A 122 -5.44 -3.22 -11.47
N LEU A 123 -4.81 -2.54 -10.52
CA LEU A 123 -3.59 -2.99 -9.86
C LEU A 123 -3.94 -3.97 -8.73
N TYR A 124 -3.06 -4.93 -8.46
CA TYR A 124 -3.24 -5.85 -7.34
C TYR A 124 -2.99 -5.13 -6.00
N PRO A 125 -3.76 -5.44 -4.95
CA PRO A 125 -3.64 -4.77 -3.64
C PRO A 125 -2.36 -5.13 -2.88
N SER A 126 -1.49 -5.98 -3.43
CA SER A 126 -0.10 -6.10 -2.99
C SER A 126 0.68 -4.79 -3.15
N PHE A 127 0.22 -3.91 -4.05
CA PHE A 127 0.57 -2.50 -4.03
C PHE A 127 -0.43 -1.79 -3.10
N PRO A 128 0.00 -1.20 -1.96
CA PRO A 128 -0.89 -0.77 -0.89
C PRO A 128 -1.60 0.57 -1.18
N TYR A 129 -2.22 0.68 -2.36
CA TYR A 129 -2.97 1.86 -2.80
C TYR A 129 -4.16 2.18 -1.89
N ALA A 130 -4.68 1.19 -1.15
CA ALA A 130 -5.76 1.42 -0.18
C ALA A 130 -5.30 2.27 1.03
N SER A 131 -4.01 2.17 1.39
CA SER A 131 -3.38 3.06 2.36
C SER A 131 -2.95 4.37 1.72
N TYR A 132 -2.30 4.32 0.56
CA TYR A 132 -1.85 5.52 -0.15
C TYR A 132 -2.97 6.43 -0.64
N ALA A 133 -4.21 5.94 -0.78
CA ALA A 133 -5.39 6.77 -1.05
C ALA A 133 -5.63 7.88 -0.01
N ARG A 134 -5.02 7.76 1.18
CA ARG A 134 -5.07 8.79 2.23
C ARG A 134 -4.04 9.90 2.05
N MET A 135 -3.08 9.75 1.15
CA MET A 135 -2.06 10.76 0.88
C MET A 135 -2.67 11.98 0.20
N THR A 136 -2.15 13.16 0.52
CA THR A 136 -2.60 14.39 -0.13
C THR A 136 -2.12 14.44 -1.59
N GLN A 137 -2.81 15.19 -2.45
CA GLN A 137 -2.35 15.40 -3.83
C GLN A 137 -0.95 16.01 -3.90
N LYS A 138 -0.65 16.93 -2.98
CA LYS A 138 0.66 17.57 -2.89
C LYS A 138 1.75 16.57 -2.51
N ASP A 139 1.47 15.68 -1.56
CA ASP A 139 2.39 14.61 -1.16
C ASP A 139 2.67 13.63 -2.31
N ILE A 140 1.64 13.26 -3.08
CA ILE A 140 1.82 12.44 -4.29
C ILE A 140 2.65 13.16 -5.35
N ASN A 141 2.43 14.46 -5.55
CA ASN A 141 3.25 15.28 -6.47
C ASN A 141 4.72 15.34 -6.03
N ASP A 142 4.97 15.57 -4.75
CA ASP A 142 6.31 15.66 -4.16
C ASP A 142 7.05 14.33 -4.27
N LEU A 143 6.39 13.22 -3.90
CA LEU A 143 6.92 11.87 -4.06
C LEU A 143 7.24 11.57 -5.52
N PHE A 144 6.33 11.92 -6.44
CA PHE A 144 6.57 11.70 -7.87
C PHE A 144 7.77 12.50 -8.38
N GLY A 145 7.89 13.76 -7.98
CA GLY A 145 9.04 14.61 -8.29
C GLY A 145 10.35 14.00 -7.79
N TYR A 146 10.37 13.50 -6.54
CA TYR A 146 11.55 12.85 -5.97
C TYR A 146 11.92 11.59 -6.75
N LEU A 147 10.96 10.69 -7.03
CA LEU A 147 11.20 9.47 -7.81
C LEU A 147 11.75 9.76 -9.22
N LYS A 148 11.30 10.85 -9.86
CA LYS A 148 11.80 11.27 -11.18
C LYS A 148 13.23 11.79 -11.15
N ALA A 149 13.71 12.27 -10.00
CA ALA A 149 15.07 12.73 -9.80
C ALA A 149 16.06 11.59 -9.46
N LEU A 150 15.56 10.39 -9.14
CA LEU A 150 16.39 9.22 -8.83
C LEU A 150 16.99 8.57 -10.09
N PRO A 151 18.03 7.72 -9.94
CA PRO A 151 18.65 7.02 -11.08
C PRO A 151 17.67 6.17 -11.88
N ALA A 152 17.88 6.12 -13.20
CA ALA A 152 17.13 5.27 -14.12
C ALA A 152 17.66 3.82 -14.13
N SER A 153 16.78 2.87 -14.45
CA SER A 153 17.11 1.47 -14.68
C SER A 153 16.36 0.92 -15.88
N GLN A 154 17.07 0.19 -16.75
CA GLN A 154 16.50 -0.48 -17.92
C GLN A 154 16.01 -1.91 -17.61
N ASN A 155 15.87 -2.25 -16.33
CA ASN A 155 15.42 -3.58 -15.95
C ASN A 155 13.94 -3.78 -16.27
N ASP A 156 13.62 -4.81 -17.04
CA ASP A 156 12.25 -5.27 -17.25
C ASP A 156 11.88 -6.28 -16.16
N ALA A 157 11.10 -5.83 -15.17
CA ALA A 157 10.61 -6.71 -14.12
C ALA A 157 9.67 -7.79 -14.71
N PRO A 158 9.78 -9.07 -14.30
CA PRO A 158 8.91 -10.12 -14.80
C PRO A 158 7.42 -9.89 -14.48
N ASP A 159 6.54 -10.47 -15.28
CA ASP A 159 5.10 -10.51 -14.97
C ASP A 159 4.80 -11.34 -13.72
N HIS A 160 3.70 -11.03 -13.04
CA HIS A 160 3.22 -11.82 -11.91
C HIS A 160 2.90 -13.28 -12.32
N LYS A 161 3.14 -14.22 -11.41
CA LYS A 161 2.80 -15.64 -11.58
C LYS A 161 1.66 -16.00 -10.63
N LEU A 162 0.44 -15.69 -11.06
CA LEU A 162 -0.78 -15.92 -10.28
C LEU A 162 -1.59 -17.07 -10.92
N PRO A 163 -2.08 -18.05 -10.14
CA PRO A 163 -2.96 -19.08 -10.65
C PRO A 163 -4.37 -18.53 -10.86
N PHE A 164 -5.18 -19.24 -11.64
CA PHE A 164 -6.62 -18.98 -11.71
C PHE A 164 -7.25 -19.17 -10.31
N PRO A 165 -8.19 -18.30 -9.88
CA PRO A 165 -8.75 -17.17 -10.62
C PRO A 165 -8.02 -15.83 -10.42
N PHE A 166 -6.93 -15.79 -9.65
CA PHE A 166 -6.25 -14.55 -9.27
C PHE A 166 -5.52 -13.85 -10.42
N ASN A 167 -5.27 -14.54 -11.54
CA ASN A 167 -4.74 -13.91 -12.76
C ASN A 167 -5.77 -13.04 -13.51
N LEU A 168 -7.06 -13.13 -13.18
CA LEU A 168 -8.11 -12.35 -13.85
C LEU A 168 -8.22 -10.96 -13.21
N ARG A 169 -7.54 -9.95 -13.79
CA ARG A 169 -7.56 -8.57 -13.27
C ARG A 169 -8.96 -7.98 -13.08
N MET A 170 -9.95 -8.40 -13.87
CA MET A 170 -11.32 -7.91 -13.67
C MET A 170 -11.96 -8.40 -12.37
N ALA A 171 -11.58 -9.56 -11.85
CA ALA A 171 -12.07 -10.04 -10.56
C ALA A 171 -11.66 -9.09 -9.42
N LEU A 172 -10.56 -8.35 -9.58
CA LEU A 172 -10.14 -7.30 -8.65
C LEU A 172 -11.14 -6.15 -8.59
N GLY A 173 -11.90 -5.89 -9.65
CA GLY A 173 -12.96 -4.90 -9.62
C GLY A 173 -14.01 -5.22 -8.55
N GLY A 174 -14.41 -6.50 -8.46
CA GLY A 174 -15.30 -6.98 -7.40
C GLY A 174 -14.67 -6.88 -6.01
N TRP A 175 -13.37 -7.19 -5.89
CA TRP A 175 -12.65 -7.03 -4.62
C TRP A 175 -12.60 -5.56 -4.18
N LYS A 176 -12.28 -4.63 -5.09
CA LYS A 176 -12.24 -3.19 -4.80
C LYS A 176 -13.62 -2.67 -4.42
N PHE A 177 -14.67 -3.10 -5.10
CA PHE A 177 -16.04 -2.75 -4.73
C PHE A 177 -16.41 -3.13 -3.28
N LEU A 178 -15.83 -4.22 -2.75
CA LEU A 178 -16.09 -4.67 -1.38
C LEU A 178 -15.18 -4.02 -0.32
N TYR A 179 -13.93 -3.71 -0.67
CA TYR A 179 -12.88 -3.41 0.32
C TYR A 179 -12.15 -2.08 0.12
N PHE A 180 -12.39 -1.38 -0.99
CA PHE A 180 -11.68 -0.15 -1.32
C PHE A 180 -12.65 1.02 -1.50
N ASP A 181 -12.54 1.98 -0.58
CA ASP A 181 -13.20 3.27 -0.66
C ASP A 181 -12.14 4.37 -0.50
N PRO A 182 -11.78 5.10 -1.58
CA PRO A 182 -10.79 6.17 -1.53
C PRO A 182 -11.27 7.40 -0.75
N SER A 183 -12.57 7.48 -0.43
CA SER A 183 -13.16 8.56 0.36
C SER A 183 -13.40 8.18 1.82
N ALA A 184 -12.98 6.98 2.23
CA ALA A 184 -13.21 6.48 3.58
C ALA A 184 -12.59 7.42 4.64
N PRO A 185 -13.31 7.67 5.75
CA PRO A 185 -12.76 8.43 6.87
C PRO A 185 -11.51 7.74 7.46
N PRO A 186 -10.76 8.42 8.33
CA PRO A 186 -9.69 7.79 9.10
C PRO A 186 -10.18 6.51 9.81
N ARG A 187 -9.29 5.54 9.96
CA ARG A 187 -9.56 4.24 10.59
C ARG A 187 -9.95 4.38 12.05
N VAL A 188 -9.40 5.38 12.73
CA VAL A 188 -9.66 5.69 14.13
C VAL A 188 -10.15 7.13 14.27
N GLU A 189 -11.27 7.33 14.93
CA GLU A 189 -11.69 8.66 15.35
C GLU A 189 -10.94 9.05 16.64
N LEU A 190 -10.16 10.13 16.58
CA LEU A 190 -9.32 10.57 17.68
C LEU A 190 -10.09 11.53 18.59
N ALA A 191 -10.26 11.16 19.87
CA ALA A 191 -11.00 11.96 20.85
C ALA A 191 -10.40 13.35 21.12
N ASN A 192 -9.07 13.49 21.01
CA ASN A 192 -8.32 14.74 21.24
C ASN A 192 -7.32 14.98 20.11
N ALA A 193 -7.80 15.15 18.88
CA ALA A 193 -6.97 15.35 17.69
C ALA A 193 -6.13 16.64 17.77
N ASN A 194 -4.88 16.53 18.21
CA ASN A 194 -3.86 17.59 18.10
C ASN A 194 -2.96 17.35 16.87
N ALA A 195 -2.08 18.30 16.55
CA ALA A 195 -1.23 18.21 15.36
C ALA A 195 -0.32 16.96 15.34
N GLU A 196 0.24 16.57 16.49
CA GLU A 196 1.09 15.38 16.63
C GLU A 196 0.30 14.10 16.32
N LEU A 197 -0.89 13.94 16.92
CA LEU A 197 -1.73 12.76 16.69
C LEU A 197 -2.28 12.69 15.27
N LEU A 198 -2.64 13.83 14.67
CA LEU A 198 -3.07 13.90 13.27
C LEU A 198 -1.93 13.53 12.32
N ARG A 199 -0.69 13.96 12.61
CA ARG A 199 0.49 13.58 11.83
C ARG A 199 0.78 12.08 11.97
N GLY A 200 0.70 11.54 13.18
CA GLY A 200 0.87 10.11 13.44
C GLY A 200 -0.19 9.26 12.75
N GLN A 201 -1.45 9.67 12.84
CA GLN A 201 -2.56 9.04 12.13
C GLN A 201 -2.32 9.02 10.63
N TYR A 202 -1.93 10.17 10.05
CA TYR A 202 -1.61 10.27 8.64
C TYR A 202 -0.53 9.27 8.26
N LEU A 203 0.62 9.28 8.95
CA LEU A 203 1.73 8.39 8.65
C LEU A 203 1.38 6.91 8.82
N VAL A 204 0.67 6.51 9.87
CA VAL A 204 0.37 5.10 10.16
C VAL A 204 -0.72 4.53 9.25
N GLU A 205 -1.80 5.30 9.01
CA GLU A 205 -2.92 4.83 8.19
C GLU A 205 -2.66 4.99 6.68
N GLY A 206 -1.86 6.00 6.31
CA GLY A 206 -1.55 6.41 4.94
C GLY A 206 -0.20 5.90 4.46
N PRO A 207 0.81 6.78 4.22
CA PRO A 207 2.07 6.40 3.58
C PRO A 207 2.83 5.28 4.30
N GLY A 208 2.85 5.23 5.63
CA GLY A 208 3.53 4.17 6.38
C GLY A 208 2.84 2.81 6.34
N HIS A 209 1.60 2.75 5.84
CA HIS A 209 0.81 1.54 5.55
C HIS A 209 0.88 0.44 6.64
N CYS A 210 1.04 0.81 7.91
CA CYS A 210 1.33 -0.15 8.98
C CYS A 210 0.21 -1.20 9.12
N GLY A 211 -1.01 -0.79 8.80
CA GLY A 211 -2.19 -1.66 8.76
C GLY A 211 -2.07 -2.84 7.79
N GLU A 212 -1.28 -2.73 6.72
CA GLU A 212 -1.18 -3.77 5.69
C GLU A 212 -0.60 -5.08 6.24
N CYS A 213 0.29 -4.98 7.24
CA CYS A 213 0.84 -6.12 7.98
C CYS A 213 0.18 -6.31 9.35
N HIS A 214 -0.09 -5.23 10.08
CA HIS A 214 -0.56 -5.30 11.47
C HIS A 214 -2.09 -5.44 11.62
N THR A 215 -2.87 -5.51 10.54
CA THR A 215 -4.31 -5.77 10.61
C THR A 215 -4.64 -7.14 10.01
N PRO A 216 -5.37 -8.02 10.71
CA PRO A 216 -5.71 -9.32 10.17
C PRO A 216 -6.69 -9.18 9.01
N ARG A 217 -6.65 -10.16 8.09
CA ARG A 217 -7.47 -10.19 6.89
C ARG A 217 -8.43 -11.37 6.89
N ASN A 218 -9.56 -11.20 6.20
CA ASN A 218 -10.47 -12.30 5.89
C ASN A 218 -9.95 -13.18 4.74
N ALA A 219 -10.67 -14.24 4.41
CA ALA A 219 -10.26 -15.20 3.36
C ALA A 219 -10.15 -14.58 1.95
N LEU A 220 -10.80 -13.43 1.70
CA LEU A 220 -10.71 -12.69 0.44
C LEU A 220 -9.59 -11.64 0.46
N GLY A 221 -8.79 -11.57 1.54
CA GLY A 221 -7.69 -10.60 1.68
C GLY A 221 -8.11 -9.19 2.11
N GLY A 222 -9.39 -8.96 2.41
CA GLY A 222 -9.88 -7.68 2.95
C GLY A 222 -9.57 -7.53 4.44
N PHE A 223 -9.28 -6.31 4.90
CA PHE A 223 -9.07 -6.03 6.33
C PHE A 223 -10.28 -6.39 7.18
N LEU A 224 -10.01 -6.89 8.39
CA LEU A 224 -10.98 -6.93 9.47
C LEU A 224 -10.92 -5.58 10.21
N ALA A 225 -11.78 -4.64 9.81
CA ALA A 225 -11.72 -3.25 10.26
C ALA A 225 -11.85 -3.08 11.78
N ASP A 226 -12.61 -3.96 12.45
CA ASP A 226 -12.77 -4.02 13.91
C ASP A 226 -11.51 -4.49 14.65
N LYS A 227 -10.50 -4.99 13.92
CA LYS A 227 -9.21 -5.48 14.43
C LYS A 227 -8.03 -4.66 13.93
N TRP A 228 -8.26 -3.38 13.63
CA TRP A 228 -7.22 -2.43 13.23
C TRP A 228 -5.99 -2.54 14.14
N LEU A 229 -4.83 -2.86 13.54
CA LEU A 229 -3.52 -2.98 14.18
C LEU A 229 -3.35 -4.07 15.25
N ALA A 230 -4.32 -5.00 15.37
CA ALA A 230 -4.32 -6.08 16.35
C ALA A 230 -3.40 -7.28 16.00
N GLY A 231 -2.54 -7.16 15.00
CA GLY A 231 -1.67 -8.21 14.51
C GLY A 231 -2.42 -9.32 13.75
N GLY A 232 -1.69 -10.33 13.29
CA GLY A 232 -2.29 -11.39 12.49
C GLY A 232 -1.29 -12.42 11.95
N PRO A 233 -1.76 -13.40 11.16
CA PRO A 233 -0.88 -14.26 10.38
C PRO A 233 0.01 -13.43 9.46
N ASN A 234 1.27 -13.84 9.28
CA ASN A 234 2.16 -13.16 8.34
C ASN A 234 1.62 -13.28 6.90
N PRO A 235 1.37 -12.16 6.19
CA PRO A 235 0.86 -12.21 4.82
C PRO A 235 1.84 -12.89 3.84
N GLU A 236 3.14 -12.92 4.15
CA GLU A 236 4.17 -13.55 3.32
C GLU A 236 4.40 -15.04 3.64
N GLY A 237 3.68 -15.60 4.63
CA GLY A 237 3.75 -17.03 4.96
C GLY A 237 3.88 -17.31 6.46
N GLU A 238 5.07 -17.73 6.88
CA GLU A 238 5.28 -18.26 8.24
C GLU A 238 5.40 -17.15 9.30
N GLY A 239 4.95 -17.47 10.51
CA GLY A 239 4.98 -16.58 11.66
C GLY A 239 3.73 -15.72 11.83
N ARG A 240 3.82 -14.77 12.76
CA ARG A 240 2.75 -13.82 13.07
C ARG A 240 3.32 -12.41 13.11
N ILE A 241 2.56 -11.46 12.57
CA ILE A 241 2.79 -10.04 12.77
C ILE A 241 2.18 -9.66 14.12
N PRO A 242 2.94 -8.97 15.01
CA PRO A 242 2.48 -8.65 16.34
C PRO A 242 1.35 -7.61 16.34
N ASP A 243 0.56 -7.64 17.41
CA ASP A 243 -0.34 -6.54 17.77
C ASP A 243 0.49 -5.30 18.13
N ILE A 244 0.12 -4.15 17.59
CA ILE A 244 0.76 -2.85 17.87
C ILE A 244 -0.21 -1.82 18.45
N THR A 245 -1.30 -2.28 19.03
CA THR A 245 -2.22 -1.46 19.82
C THR A 245 -1.76 -1.34 21.29
N PRO A 246 -2.33 -0.43 22.09
CA PRO A 246 -2.00 -0.33 23.51
C PRO A 246 -2.30 -1.60 24.33
N GLY A 247 -3.15 -2.50 23.83
CA GLY A 247 -3.47 -3.79 24.48
C GLY A 247 -2.42 -4.89 24.26
N SER A 248 -1.48 -4.65 23.35
CA SER A 248 -0.47 -5.60 22.94
C SER A 248 0.45 -6.06 24.08
N GLN A 249 0.83 -7.34 24.06
CA GLN A 249 1.88 -7.88 24.95
C GLN A 249 3.30 -7.46 24.56
N SER A 250 3.51 -6.94 23.34
CA SER A 250 4.81 -6.42 22.89
C SER A 250 4.92 -4.93 23.21
N ILE A 251 4.42 -4.06 22.34
CA ILE A 251 4.63 -2.62 22.48
C ILE A 251 3.63 -1.94 23.42
N GLY A 252 2.63 -2.66 23.94
CA GLY A 252 1.59 -2.08 24.81
C GLY A 252 2.15 -1.50 26.10
N SER A 253 3.19 -2.14 26.67
CA SER A 253 3.90 -1.68 27.87
C SER A 253 4.94 -0.60 27.60
N TRP A 254 5.37 -0.42 26.35
CA TRP A 254 6.42 0.55 25.99
C TRP A 254 5.93 1.99 26.18
N ALA A 255 6.85 2.85 26.62
CA ALA A 255 6.62 4.29 26.60
C ALA A 255 6.58 4.81 25.16
N LYS A 256 6.04 6.02 24.96
CA LYS A 256 6.05 6.67 23.64
C LYS A 256 7.48 6.79 23.08
N ALA A 257 8.41 7.23 23.92
CA ALA A 257 9.81 7.41 23.55
C ALA A 257 10.51 6.09 23.16
N ASP A 258 10.11 4.97 23.81
CA ASP A 258 10.63 3.64 23.49
C ASP A 258 10.22 3.20 22.08
N ILE A 259 8.97 3.46 21.70
CA ILE A 259 8.48 3.18 20.34
C ILE A 259 9.25 4.03 19.31
N ALA A 260 9.42 5.33 19.58
CA ALA A 260 10.17 6.21 18.69
C ALA A 260 11.64 5.77 18.55
N SER A 261 12.29 5.38 19.65
CA SER A 261 13.65 4.86 19.66
C SER A 261 13.78 3.52 18.93
N TYR A 262 12.79 2.65 19.06
CA TYR A 262 12.72 1.41 18.29
C TYR A 262 12.62 1.67 16.78
N LEU A 263 11.78 2.63 16.36
CA LEU A 263 11.68 3.01 14.95
C LEU A 263 12.97 3.62 14.40
N GLU A 264 13.74 4.31 15.24
CA GLU A 264 15.03 4.89 14.87
C GLU A 264 16.18 3.87 14.82
N THR A 265 16.25 2.97 15.80
CA THR A 265 17.44 2.14 16.05
C THR A 265 17.24 0.67 15.76
N GLY A 266 15.99 0.20 15.78
CA GLY A 266 15.63 -1.20 15.70
C GLY A 266 15.83 -1.98 16.99
N PHE A 267 16.15 -1.35 18.12
CA PHE A 267 16.26 -2.02 19.42
C PHE A 267 15.00 -1.86 20.26
N THR A 268 14.59 -2.94 20.93
CA THR A 268 13.54 -2.89 21.95
C THR A 268 14.07 -2.25 23.24
N PRO A 269 13.21 -1.84 24.18
CA PRO A 269 13.62 -1.34 25.50
C PRO A 269 14.47 -2.34 26.30
N GLU A 270 14.28 -3.63 26.03
CA GLU A 270 15.06 -4.73 26.61
C GLU A 270 16.36 -5.03 25.83
N PHE A 271 16.73 -4.19 24.86
CA PHE A 271 17.90 -4.31 23.99
C PHE A 271 17.89 -5.55 23.07
N ASP A 272 16.72 -6.14 22.82
CA ASP A 272 16.55 -7.10 21.72
C ASP A 272 16.47 -6.34 20.38
N SER A 273 16.65 -7.02 19.24
CA SER A 273 16.64 -6.39 17.92
C SER A 273 15.42 -6.74 17.08
N VAL A 274 15.03 -5.80 16.22
CA VAL A 274 13.98 -6.01 15.21
C VAL A 274 14.37 -7.17 14.28
N GLY A 275 13.42 -8.07 14.04
CA GLY A 275 13.58 -9.23 13.17
C GLY A 275 12.61 -9.27 12.01
N GLY A 276 12.87 -10.18 11.07
CA GLY A 276 11.97 -10.47 9.94
C GLY A 276 11.79 -9.31 8.96
N SER A 277 10.60 -9.21 8.36
CA SER A 277 10.26 -8.17 7.39
C SER A 277 10.25 -6.76 7.99
N MET A 278 10.08 -6.64 9.32
CA MET A 278 10.06 -5.35 10.02
C MET A 278 11.42 -4.64 10.00
N VAL A 279 12.53 -5.36 9.78
CA VAL A 279 13.88 -4.75 9.67
C VAL A 279 13.90 -3.69 8.56
N LYS A 280 13.37 -4.01 7.38
CA LYS A 280 13.33 -3.06 6.26
C LYS A 280 12.44 -1.87 6.60
N VAL A 281 11.27 -2.10 7.20
CA VAL A 281 10.36 -1.04 7.62
C VAL A 281 11.07 -0.08 8.57
N GLN A 282 11.70 -0.61 9.62
CA GLN A 282 12.47 0.17 10.59
C GLN A 282 13.58 0.99 9.92
N GLN A 283 14.36 0.39 9.01
CA GLN A 283 15.41 1.11 8.29
C GLN A 283 14.85 2.32 7.54
N ASN A 284 13.66 2.24 6.95
CA ASN A 284 13.03 3.42 6.37
C ASN A 284 12.58 4.44 7.43
N MET A 285 12.01 3.97 8.55
CA MET A 285 11.55 4.86 9.63
C MET A 285 12.70 5.63 10.28
N ALA A 286 13.92 5.08 10.27
CA ALA A 286 15.12 5.77 10.72
C ALA A 286 15.48 7.00 9.87
N HIS A 287 15.03 7.06 8.60
CA HIS A 287 15.21 8.24 7.73
C HIS A 287 14.19 9.36 8.00
N LEU A 288 13.10 9.07 8.72
CA LEU A 288 12.13 10.11 9.09
C LEU A 288 12.72 11.08 10.12
N THR A 289 12.04 12.20 10.35
CA THR A 289 12.42 13.12 11.44
C THR A 289 12.06 12.49 12.79
N ALA A 290 12.70 12.99 13.86
CA ALA A 290 12.34 12.58 15.22
C ALA A 290 10.85 12.90 15.51
N ASP A 291 10.38 14.08 15.09
CA ASP A 291 8.98 14.49 15.23
C ASP A 291 7.99 13.53 14.54
N ASP A 292 8.33 12.99 13.37
CA ASP A 292 7.50 12.02 12.66
C ASP A 292 7.46 10.67 13.40
N ARG A 293 8.60 10.20 13.93
CA ARG A 293 8.65 9.00 14.76
C ARG A 293 7.86 9.16 16.06
N ASP A 294 7.98 10.32 16.71
CA ASP A 294 7.21 10.66 17.90
C ASP A 294 5.71 10.74 17.62
N ALA A 295 5.32 11.31 16.48
CA ALA A 295 3.93 11.36 16.03
C ALA A 295 3.36 9.95 15.80
N ILE A 296 4.08 9.07 15.11
CA ILE A 296 3.71 7.66 14.94
C ILE A 296 3.51 7.00 16.31
N ALA A 297 4.47 7.14 17.22
CA ALA A 297 4.39 6.58 18.56
C ALA A 297 3.19 7.14 19.35
N ALA A 298 2.92 8.45 19.26
CA ALA A 298 1.77 9.09 19.90
C ALA A 298 0.45 8.50 19.40
N TYR A 299 0.30 8.32 18.09
CA TYR A 299 -0.90 7.73 17.50
C TYR A 299 -1.08 6.28 17.96
N LEU A 300 -0.03 5.44 17.92
CA LEU A 300 -0.11 4.04 18.38
C LEU A 300 -0.51 3.91 19.86
N LYS A 301 -0.17 4.90 20.71
CA LYS A 301 -0.64 4.94 22.11
C LYS A 301 -2.07 5.47 22.27
N ALA A 302 -2.60 6.19 21.29
CA ALA A 302 -3.91 6.84 21.35
C ALA A 302 -5.06 6.03 20.72
N ILE A 303 -4.76 5.00 19.91
CA ILE A 303 -5.77 4.13 19.32
C ILE A 303 -6.39 3.18 20.36
N PRO A 304 -7.59 2.62 20.11
CA PRO A 304 -8.20 1.63 20.99
C PRO A 304 -7.30 0.40 21.20
N ALA A 305 -7.20 -0.06 22.45
CA ALA A 305 -6.59 -1.34 22.80
C ALA A 305 -7.40 -2.52 22.23
N ARG A 306 -6.74 -3.61 21.85
CA ARG A 306 -7.34 -4.81 21.27
C ARG A 306 -6.99 -6.08 22.02
#